data_AF-A0A955AGE0-F1
#
_entry.id   AF-A0A955AGE0-F1
#
_cell.length_a   1.000
_cell.length_b   1.000
_cell.length_c   1.000
_cell.angle_alpha   90.00
_cell.angle_beta   90.00
_cell.angle_gamma   90.00
#
_symmetry.space_group_name_H-M   'P 1'
#
loop_
_entity.id
_entity.type
_entity.pdbx_description
1 polymer ?
#
loop_
_entity_poly.entity_id
_entity_poly.type
_entity_poly.pdbx_seq_one_letter_code
_entity_poly.pdbx_strand_id
1 'polypeptide(L)'
;MSEPSSELEQRIRQRDSDALAQFLADNQARLRAYIESNMSAALRQKIDADDLVQETGVACLKSLPEIDLAERDLFGWLCQVAQRRIMDAGRKYINSQKRAAKREVPIDAGSKSGTDQAGLINLLVASITSPSQAFSRDQREFKLLAAMQTLPEQSQEVIRMRYVEGLPTKEIADRIGKSDGSVRVMLTRCLKKLEEALSNIDDLH
;
A
#
# COMPACT_ATOMS: atom_id res chain seq x y z
N MET A 1 1.57 3.97 32.22
CA MET A 1 1.92 2.56 31.97
C MET A 1 1.55 2.29 30.53
N SER A 2 2.50 1.96 29.66
CA SER A 2 2.19 1.63 28.26
C SER A 2 1.51 0.26 28.22
N GLU A 3 0.36 0.17 27.56
CA GLU A 3 -0.31 -1.11 27.30
C GLU A 3 0.63 -2.02 26.49
N PRO A 4 0.68 -3.34 26.78
CA PRO A 4 1.47 -4.27 25.98
C PRO A 4 0.94 -4.33 24.54
N SER A 5 1.84 -4.31 23.55
CA SER A 5 1.47 -4.24 22.12
C SER A 5 0.40 -5.27 21.72
N SER A 6 0.48 -6.51 22.23
CA SER A 6 -0.49 -7.56 21.93
C SER A 6 -1.94 -7.25 22.37
N GLU A 7 -2.11 -6.55 23.49
CA GLU A 7 -3.42 -6.16 24.01
C GLU A 7 -4.02 -5.01 23.18
N LEU A 8 -3.18 -4.05 22.81
CA LEU A 8 -3.56 -2.93 21.94
C LEU A 8 -4.04 -3.44 20.57
N GLU A 9 -3.31 -4.37 19.96
CA GLU A 9 -3.70 -4.96 18.69
C GLU A 9 -5.02 -5.75 18.78
N GLN A 10 -5.25 -6.48 19.87
CA GLN A 10 -6.49 -7.23 20.08
C GLN A 10 -7.70 -6.30 20.17
N ARG A 11 -7.58 -5.16 20.87
CA ARG A 11 -8.64 -4.14 20.93
C ARG A 11 -8.93 -3.53 19.56
N ILE A 12 -7.89 -3.27 18.76
CA ILE A 12 -8.07 -2.80 17.37
C ILE A 12 -8.84 -3.84 16.54
N ARG A 13 -8.52 -5.14 16.68
CA ARG A 13 -9.28 -6.22 16.01
C ARG A 13 -10.74 -6.29 16.47
N GLN A 14 -11.04 -5.84 17.68
CA GLN A 14 -12.41 -5.66 18.21
C GLN A 14 -13.06 -4.33 17.81
N ARG A 15 -12.45 -3.58 16.89
CA ARG A 15 -12.94 -2.29 16.34
C ARG A 15 -12.97 -1.14 17.36
N ASP A 16 -12.08 -1.19 18.35
CA ASP A 16 -11.87 -0.09 19.29
C ASP A 16 -11.12 1.08 18.60
N SER A 17 -11.78 2.21 18.46
CA SER A 17 -11.22 3.41 17.83
C SER A 17 -10.14 4.08 18.68
N ASP A 18 -10.23 3.99 20.00
CA ASP A 18 -9.26 4.61 20.91
C ASP A 18 -7.94 3.81 20.89
N ALA A 19 -8.05 2.49 20.84
CA ALA A 19 -6.90 1.61 20.62
C ALA A 19 -6.21 1.89 19.27
N LEU A 20 -6.99 2.13 18.21
CA LEU A 20 -6.44 2.50 16.91
C LEU A 20 -5.76 3.88 16.94
N ALA A 21 -6.37 4.86 17.61
CA ALA A 21 -5.79 6.20 17.77
C ALA A 21 -4.45 6.15 18.53
N GLN A 22 -4.37 5.34 19.59
CA GLN A 22 -3.14 5.11 20.33
C GLN A 22 -2.08 4.44 19.45
N PHE A 23 -2.44 3.39 18.70
CA PHE A 23 -1.51 2.71 17.80
C PHE A 23 -0.99 3.63 16.68
N LEU A 24 -1.84 4.52 16.15
CA LEU A 24 -1.44 5.55 15.20
C LEU A 24 -0.43 6.54 15.80
N ALA A 25 -0.65 6.98 17.05
CA ALA A 25 0.26 7.87 17.76
C ALA A 25 1.63 7.19 18.00
N ASP A 26 1.62 5.94 18.47
CA ASP A 26 2.84 5.17 18.73
C ASP A 26 3.65 4.91 17.45
N ASN A 27 2.97 4.81 16.31
CA ASN A 27 3.60 4.57 15.01
C ASN A 27 3.76 5.84 14.15
N GLN A 28 3.46 7.03 14.68
CA GLN A 28 3.42 8.26 13.89
C GLN A 28 4.74 8.55 13.17
N ALA A 29 5.88 8.45 13.87
CA ALA A 29 7.19 8.70 13.28
C ALA A 29 7.54 7.71 12.16
N ARG A 30 7.20 6.43 12.35
CA ARG A 30 7.43 5.37 11.36
C ARG A 30 6.54 5.55 10.13
N LEU A 31 5.26 5.91 10.34
CA LEU A 31 4.31 6.20 9.28
C LEU A 31 4.72 7.45 8.48
N ARG A 32 5.18 8.50 9.16
CA ARG A 32 5.72 9.70 8.52
C ARG A 32 6.92 9.37 7.64
N ALA A 33 7.90 8.63 8.13
CA ALA A 33 9.07 8.23 7.34
C ALA A 33 8.68 7.38 6.11
N TYR A 34 7.69 6.50 6.26
CA TYR A 34 7.11 5.77 5.13
C TYR A 34 6.50 6.72 4.10
N ILE A 35 5.67 7.68 4.53
CA ILE A 35 5.06 8.67 3.63
C ILE A 35 6.13 9.50 2.93
N GLU A 36 7.08 10.06 3.67
CA GLU A 36 8.16 10.89 3.12
C GLU A 36 8.95 10.14 2.06
N SER A 37 9.34 8.89 2.31
CA SER A 37 10.07 8.07 1.33
C SER A 37 9.28 7.75 0.06
N ASN A 38 7.95 7.69 0.15
CA ASN A 38 7.05 7.35 -0.96
C ASN A 38 6.50 8.58 -1.72
N MET A 39 6.69 9.79 -1.20
CA MET A 39 6.28 11.01 -1.90
C MET A 39 7.25 11.36 -3.03
N SER A 40 6.71 11.78 -4.18
CA SER A 40 7.50 12.38 -5.25
C SER A 40 8.00 13.77 -4.86
N ALA A 41 9.11 14.23 -5.45
CA ALA A 41 9.65 15.57 -5.20
C ALA A 41 8.62 16.68 -5.47
N ALA A 42 7.80 16.53 -6.50
CA ALA A 42 6.73 17.48 -6.81
C ALA A 42 5.62 17.49 -5.74
N LEU A 43 5.30 16.34 -5.15
CA LEU A 43 4.31 16.24 -4.08
C LEU A 43 4.85 16.84 -2.78
N ARG A 44 6.12 16.58 -2.43
CA ARG A 44 6.79 17.14 -1.24
C ARG A 44 6.84 18.67 -1.22
N GLN A 45 6.80 19.32 -2.39
CA GLN A 45 6.77 20.79 -2.47
C GLN A 45 5.39 21.39 -2.15
N LYS A 46 4.34 20.58 -2.07
CA LYS A 46 2.95 21.07 -2.03
C LYS A 46 2.15 20.58 -0.83
N ILE A 47 2.51 19.44 -0.27
CA ILE A 47 1.79 18.80 0.83
C ILE A 47 2.81 18.42 1.89
N ASP A 48 2.50 18.72 3.14
CA ASP A 48 3.33 18.26 4.26
C ASP A 48 3.09 16.76 4.47
N ALA A 49 4.14 16.03 4.86
CA ALA A 49 3.99 14.63 5.23
C ALA A 49 3.04 14.48 6.44
N ASP A 50 3.02 15.45 7.36
CA ASP A 50 2.10 15.43 8.50
C ASP A 50 0.63 15.55 8.09
N ASP A 51 0.32 16.31 7.05
CA ASP A 51 -1.04 16.39 6.50
C ASP A 51 -1.49 15.00 6.00
N LEU A 52 -0.60 14.29 5.30
CA LEU A 52 -0.87 12.94 4.83
C LEU A 52 -0.96 11.92 5.97
N VAL A 53 -0.16 12.08 7.04
CA VAL A 53 -0.29 11.26 8.25
C VAL A 53 -1.67 11.45 8.88
N GLN A 54 -2.12 12.70 9.03
CA GLN A 54 -3.44 13.00 9.58
C GLN A 54 -4.57 12.46 8.69
N GLU A 55 -4.51 12.69 7.37
CA GLU A 55 -5.48 12.14 6.43
C GLU A 55 -5.53 10.60 6.48
N THR A 56 -4.37 9.95 6.65
CA THR A 56 -4.27 8.50 6.81
C THR A 56 -4.97 8.04 8.08
N GLY A 57 -4.69 8.68 9.22
CA GLY A 57 -5.33 8.36 10.49
C GLY A 57 -6.87 8.47 10.43
N VAL A 58 -7.37 9.56 9.84
CA VAL A 58 -8.82 9.75 9.62
C VAL A 58 -9.40 8.66 8.73
N ALA A 59 -8.70 8.28 7.66
CA ALA A 59 -9.15 7.22 6.77
C ALA A 59 -9.17 5.85 7.45
N CYS A 60 -8.14 5.52 8.24
CA CYS A 60 -8.08 4.29 9.03
C CYS A 60 -9.26 4.21 10.01
N LEU A 61 -9.50 5.25 10.80
CA LEU A 61 -10.63 5.31 11.75
C LEU A 61 -11.98 5.12 11.05
N LYS A 62 -12.18 5.73 9.88
CA LYS A 62 -13.42 5.56 9.11
C LYS A 62 -13.60 4.15 8.56
N SER A 63 -12.52 3.47 8.20
CA SER A 63 -12.57 2.11 7.65
C SER A 63 -12.60 1.00 8.69
N LEU A 64 -12.22 1.29 9.95
CA LEU A 64 -12.17 0.32 11.05
C LEU A 64 -13.46 -0.52 11.21
N PRO A 65 -14.69 0.04 11.08
CA PRO A 65 -15.91 -0.75 11.24
C PRO A 65 -16.16 -1.79 10.13
N GLU A 66 -15.57 -1.60 8.95
CA GLU A 66 -15.88 -2.39 7.75
C GLU A 66 -14.78 -3.39 7.41
N ILE A 67 -13.55 -3.13 7.87
CA ILE A 67 -12.38 -3.92 7.48
C ILE A 67 -12.18 -5.15 8.37
N ASP A 68 -11.75 -6.25 7.75
CA ASP A 68 -11.29 -7.44 8.45
C ASP A 68 -9.78 -7.36 8.72
N LEU A 69 -9.42 -7.36 10.00
CA LEU A 69 -8.05 -7.25 10.52
C LEU A 69 -7.57 -8.52 11.22
N ALA A 70 -8.34 -9.61 11.24
CA ALA A 70 -8.07 -10.78 12.09
C ALA A 70 -6.62 -11.28 11.97
N GLU A 71 -6.16 -11.50 10.73
CA GLU A 71 -4.82 -12.03 10.41
C GLU A 71 -3.89 -10.98 9.75
N ARG A 72 -4.25 -9.69 9.81
CA ARG A 72 -3.46 -8.64 9.13
C ARG A 72 -2.38 -8.06 10.04
N ASP A 73 -1.22 -7.80 9.46
CA ASP A 73 -0.27 -6.83 10.00
C ASP A 73 -0.90 -5.43 10.00
N LEU A 74 -1.10 -4.88 11.20
CA LEU A 74 -1.77 -3.61 11.41
C LEU A 74 -0.94 -2.44 10.86
N PHE A 75 0.38 -2.49 10.98
CA PHE A 75 1.23 -1.44 10.43
C PHE A 75 1.25 -1.47 8.90
N GLY A 76 1.31 -2.66 8.29
CA GLY A 76 1.15 -2.84 6.85
C GLY A 76 -0.19 -2.32 6.33
N TRP A 77 -1.27 -2.45 7.11
CA TRP A 77 -2.54 -1.82 6.80
C TRP A 77 -2.48 -0.28 6.85
N LEU A 78 -1.82 0.33 7.85
CA LEU A 78 -1.59 1.78 7.87
C LEU A 78 -0.84 2.26 6.62
N CYS A 79 0.25 1.55 6.25
CA CYS A 79 1.02 1.85 5.04
C CYS A 79 0.17 1.78 3.77
N GLN A 80 -0.76 0.82 3.68
CA GLN A 80 -1.67 0.72 2.55
C GLN A 80 -2.65 1.89 2.46
N VAL A 81 -3.22 2.29 3.59
CA VAL A 81 -4.11 3.45 3.62
C VAL A 81 -3.32 4.72 3.24
N ALA A 82 -2.12 4.89 3.80
CA ALA A 82 -1.20 5.98 3.46
C ALA A 82 -0.86 6.01 1.98
N GLN A 83 -0.55 4.86 1.38
CA GLN A 83 -0.22 4.76 -0.03
C GLN A 83 -1.39 5.18 -0.92
N ARG A 84 -2.63 4.83 -0.53
CA ARG A 84 -3.84 5.33 -1.21
C ARG A 84 -3.95 6.85 -1.10
N ARG A 85 -3.67 7.43 0.07
CA ARG A 85 -3.67 8.89 0.26
C ARG A 85 -2.62 9.59 -0.61
N ILE A 86 -1.38 9.08 -0.65
CA ILE A 86 -0.29 9.60 -1.50
C ILE A 86 -0.69 9.59 -2.97
N MET A 87 -1.23 8.46 -3.45
CA MET A 87 -1.69 8.33 -4.84
C MET A 87 -2.85 9.28 -5.16
N ASP A 88 -3.83 9.40 -4.27
CA ASP A 88 -4.97 10.30 -4.44
C ASP A 88 -4.51 11.77 -4.47
N ALA A 89 -3.56 12.14 -3.61
CA ALA A 89 -2.95 13.46 -3.58
C ALA A 89 -2.17 13.76 -4.87
N GLY A 90 -1.33 12.82 -5.33
CA GLY A 90 -0.61 12.93 -6.59
C GLY A 90 -1.54 13.02 -7.82
N ARG A 91 -2.62 12.22 -7.84
CA ARG A 91 -3.66 12.30 -8.90
C ARG A 91 -4.37 13.64 -8.90
N LYS A 92 -4.77 14.16 -7.73
CA LYS A 92 -5.39 15.48 -7.61
C LYS A 92 -4.46 16.56 -8.14
N TYR A 93 -3.15 16.47 -7.85
CA TYR A 93 -2.14 17.38 -8.36
C TYR A 93 -2.05 17.33 -9.89
N ILE A 94 -1.83 16.15 -10.48
CA ILE A 94 -1.76 15.97 -11.94
C ILE A 94 -3.05 16.44 -12.62
N ASN A 95 -4.21 16.14 -12.02
CA ASN A 95 -5.50 16.55 -12.54
C ASN A 95 -5.78 18.04 -12.32
N SER A 96 -5.21 18.71 -11.32
CA SER A 96 -5.30 20.16 -11.13
C SER A 96 -4.42 20.92 -12.14
N GLN A 97 -3.21 20.41 -12.41
CA GLN A 97 -2.33 20.89 -13.49
C GLN A 97 -2.99 20.71 -14.88
N LYS A 98 -3.64 19.56 -15.10
CA LYS A 98 -4.40 19.32 -16.34
C LYS A 98 -5.68 20.14 -16.43
N ARG A 99 -6.37 20.42 -15.32
CA ARG A 99 -7.57 21.30 -15.29
C ARG A 99 -7.22 22.76 -15.57
N ALA A 100 -6.01 23.21 -15.25
CA ALA A 100 -5.49 24.51 -15.69
C ALA A 100 -5.18 24.54 -17.20
N ALA A 101 -4.92 23.38 -17.82
CA ALA A 101 -4.52 23.26 -19.22
C ALA A 101 -5.63 22.74 -20.18
N LYS A 102 -6.69 22.09 -19.69
CA LYS A 102 -7.78 21.56 -20.53
C LYS A 102 -9.04 21.28 -19.69
N ARG A 103 -10.09 22.01 -20.02
CA ARG A 103 -11.50 21.68 -19.73
C ARG A 103 -11.82 20.29 -20.33
N GLU A 104 -12.76 19.60 -19.67
CA GLU A 104 -13.63 18.51 -20.16
C GLU A 104 -13.35 17.02 -19.80
N VAL A 105 -14.36 16.50 -19.06
CA VAL A 105 -15.02 15.16 -19.08
C VAL A 105 -14.48 14.04 -18.15
N PRO A 106 -15.38 13.37 -17.37
CA PRO A 106 -15.04 12.40 -16.33
C PRO A 106 -15.00 10.96 -16.86
N ILE A 107 -14.23 10.08 -16.22
CA ILE A 107 -14.34 8.63 -16.42
C ILE A 107 -14.40 7.90 -15.07
N ASP A 108 -15.44 7.09 -15.02
CA ASP A 108 -15.95 6.16 -14.03
C ASP A 108 -14.91 5.16 -13.51
N ALA A 109 -15.04 4.77 -12.23
CA ALA A 109 -14.13 3.86 -11.54
C ALA A 109 -14.90 2.69 -10.93
N GLY A 110 -14.99 1.59 -11.68
CA GLY A 110 -15.40 0.29 -11.17
C GLY A 110 -14.21 -0.64 -11.01
N SER A 111 -14.00 -1.17 -9.79
CA SER A 111 -13.71 -2.60 -9.61
C SER A 111 -13.82 -2.99 -8.13
N LYS A 112 -14.67 -3.99 -7.88
CA LYS A 112 -14.88 -4.68 -6.60
C LYS A 112 -13.99 -5.92 -6.56
N SER A 113 -13.14 -6.06 -5.55
CA SER A 113 -12.88 -7.33 -4.82
C SER A 113 -11.92 -6.99 -3.66
N GLY A 114 -12.42 -7.00 -2.43
CA GLY A 114 -11.94 -6.09 -1.39
C GLY A 114 -10.99 -6.64 -0.32
N THR A 115 -10.81 -7.95 -0.19
CA THR A 115 -10.20 -8.50 1.04
C THR A 115 -8.81 -9.11 0.77
N ASP A 116 -8.67 -10.07 -0.14
CA ASP A 116 -7.41 -10.83 -0.28
C ASP A 116 -6.29 -10.04 -0.98
N GLN A 117 -6.66 -9.27 -2.01
CA GLN A 117 -5.72 -8.44 -2.75
C GLN A 117 -5.08 -7.34 -1.89
N ALA A 118 -5.82 -6.81 -0.92
CA ALA A 118 -5.31 -5.82 0.01
C ALA A 118 -4.25 -6.43 0.95
N GLY A 119 -4.44 -7.68 1.39
CA GLY A 119 -3.44 -8.39 2.21
C GLY A 119 -2.17 -8.73 1.43
N LEU A 120 -2.32 -9.16 0.17
CA LEU A 120 -1.21 -9.43 -0.74
C LEU A 120 -0.34 -8.19 -0.98
N ILE A 121 -0.96 -7.04 -1.24
CA ILE A 121 -0.23 -5.79 -1.46
C ILE A 121 0.56 -5.39 -0.20
N ASN A 122 0.00 -5.60 0.99
CA ASN A 122 0.70 -5.28 2.25
C ASN A 122 1.92 -6.17 2.43
N LEU A 123 1.77 -7.48 2.24
CA LEU A 123 2.87 -8.44 2.31
C LEU A 123 3.94 -8.13 1.25
N LEU A 124 3.53 -7.67 0.07
CA LEU A 124 4.44 -7.26 -1.00
C LEU A 124 5.23 -6.01 -0.64
N VAL A 125 4.57 -4.97 -0.11
CA VAL A 125 5.27 -3.76 0.34
C VAL A 125 6.22 -4.09 1.49
N ALA A 126 5.76 -4.84 2.50
CA ALA A 126 6.59 -5.25 3.64
C ALA A 126 7.83 -6.03 3.19
N SER A 127 7.66 -7.00 2.31
CA SER A 127 8.76 -7.84 1.83
C SER A 127 9.80 -7.08 1.00
N ILE A 128 9.39 -6.09 0.21
CA ILE A 128 10.33 -5.26 -0.58
C ILE A 128 11.02 -4.21 0.28
N THR A 129 10.35 -3.68 1.32
CA THR A 129 10.84 -2.54 2.12
C THR A 129 11.51 -2.93 3.44
N SER A 130 11.45 -4.19 3.86
CA SER A 130 12.05 -4.67 5.11
C SER A 130 13.13 -5.75 4.86
N PRO A 131 14.35 -5.39 4.40
CA PRO A 131 15.42 -6.37 4.20
C PRO A 131 16.06 -6.88 5.49
N SER A 132 15.87 -6.23 6.65
CA SER A 132 16.83 -6.31 7.77
C SER A 132 16.34 -6.96 9.09
N GLN A 133 15.21 -7.66 9.13
CA GLN A 133 14.88 -8.49 10.30
C GLN A 133 14.96 -9.98 9.96
N ALA A 134 16.17 -10.52 10.02
CA ALA A 134 16.47 -11.93 9.74
C ALA A 134 15.91 -12.92 10.78
N PHE A 135 15.11 -12.49 11.76
CA PHE A 135 14.73 -13.33 12.90
C PHE A 135 13.23 -13.64 13.03
N SER A 136 12.37 -13.09 12.16
CA SER A 136 10.97 -13.52 12.07
C SER A 136 10.41 -13.19 10.68
N ARG A 137 10.92 -13.86 9.65
CA ARG A 137 10.24 -13.83 8.35
C ARG A 137 9.11 -14.83 8.42
N ASP A 138 7.88 -14.34 8.41
CA ASP A 138 6.71 -15.19 8.20
C ASP A 138 6.92 -16.01 6.92
N GLN A 139 6.53 -17.29 6.96
CA GLN A 139 6.69 -18.21 5.84
C GLN A 139 6.05 -17.67 4.54
N ARG A 140 4.99 -16.87 4.68
CA ARG A 140 4.32 -16.15 3.58
C ARG A 140 5.23 -15.07 2.96
N GLU A 141 5.96 -14.29 3.76
CA GLU A 141 6.87 -13.25 3.28
C GLU A 141 8.04 -13.85 2.48
N PHE A 142 8.65 -14.92 3.00
CA PHE A 142 9.74 -15.62 2.32
C PHE A 142 9.30 -16.18 0.96
N LYS A 143 8.14 -16.85 0.91
CA LYS A 143 7.59 -17.38 -0.33
C LYS A 143 7.18 -16.27 -1.30
N LEU A 144 6.67 -15.14 -0.81
CA LEU A 144 6.37 -14.00 -1.68
C LEU A 144 7.63 -13.43 -2.33
N LEU A 145 8.73 -13.31 -1.59
CA LEU A 145 10.02 -12.89 -2.15
C LEU A 145 10.54 -13.88 -3.18
N ALA A 146 10.46 -15.18 -2.88
CA ALA A 146 10.84 -16.22 -3.83
C ALA A 146 9.97 -16.14 -5.10
N ALA A 147 8.66 -15.95 -4.97
CA ALA A 147 7.73 -15.79 -6.09
C ALA A 147 8.03 -14.51 -6.90
N MET A 148 8.36 -13.40 -6.25
CA MET A 148 8.79 -12.18 -6.91
C MET A 148 10.04 -12.40 -7.77
N GLN A 149 11.01 -13.17 -7.28
CA GLN A 149 12.21 -13.50 -8.05
C GLN A 149 11.93 -14.35 -9.30
N THR A 150 10.79 -15.04 -9.37
CA THR A 150 10.38 -15.78 -10.58
C THR A 150 9.78 -14.89 -11.67
N LEU A 151 9.41 -13.65 -11.33
CA LEU A 151 8.85 -12.71 -12.31
C LEU A 151 9.95 -12.16 -13.23
N PRO A 152 9.63 -11.81 -14.48
CA PRO A 152 10.58 -11.09 -15.33
C PRO A 152 11.04 -9.79 -14.66
N GLU A 153 12.29 -9.39 -14.86
CA GLU A 153 12.89 -8.21 -14.24
C GLU A 153 12.05 -6.94 -14.45
N GLN A 154 11.55 -6.72 -15.68
CA GLN A 154 10.66 -5.59 -15.98
C GLN A 154 9.35 -5.63 -15.16
N SER A 155 8.84 -6.82 -14.83
CA SER A 155 7.64 -6.98 -14.01
C SER A 155 7.93 -6.70 -12.53
N GLN A 156 9.08 -7.14 -12.02
CA GLN A 156 9.55 -6.80 -10.68
C GLN A 156 9.73 -5.29 -10.52
N GLU A 157 10.35 -4.66 -11.52
CA GLU A 157 10.55 -3.22 -11.59
C GLU A 157 9.21 -2.45 -11.58
N VAL A 158 8.25 -2.90 -12.38
CA VAL A 158 6.90 -2.30 -12.43
C VAL A 158 6.16 -2.45 -11.10
N ILE A 159 6.30 -3.58 -10.42
CA ILE A 159 5.74 -3.81 -9.08
C ILE A 159 6.39 -2.88 -8.06
N ARG A 160 7.72 -2.78 -8.04
CA ARG A 160 8.45 -1.89 -7.14
C ARG A 160 8.04 -0.44 -7.39
N MET A 161 8.09 0.02 -8.64
CA MET A 161 7.67 1.36 -9.01
C MET A 161 6.23 1.65 -8.58
N ARG A 162 5.33 0.67 -8.70
CA ARG A 162 3.91 0.86 -8.37
C ARG A 162 3.64 0.88 -6.87
N TYR A 163 4.19 -0.07 -6.13
CA TYR A 163 3.79 -0.33 -4.74
C TYR A 163 4.81 0.16 -3.72
N VAL A 164 6.05 0.38 -4.12
CA VAL A 164 7.14 0.87 -3.26
C VAL A 164 7.55 2.29 -3.59
N GLU A 165 7.56 2.68 -4.87
CA GLU A 165 7.82 4.09 -5.25
C GLU A 165 6.53 4.89 -5.43
N GLY A 166 5.36 4.23 -5.34
CA GLY A 166 4.04 4.86 -5.44
C GLY A 166 3.71 5.50 -6.79
N LEU A 167 4.47 5.18 -7.84
CA LEU A 167 4.30 5.79 -9.14
C LEU A 167 2.93 5.42 -9.74
N PRO A 168 2.21 6.38 -10.34
CA PRO A 168 1.01 6.08 -11.10
C PRO A 168 1.38 5.27 -12.33
N THR A 169 0.50 4.37 -12.76
CA THR A 169 0.71 3.49 -13.92
C THR A 169 1.08 4.23 -15.20
N LYS A 170 0.66 5.50 -15.31
CA LYS A 170 1.03 6.38 -16.42
C LYS A 170 2.50 6.80 -16.38
N GLU A 171 3.02 7.20 -15.23
CA GLU A 171 4.45 7.56 -15.09
C GLU A 171 5.35 6.34 -15.24
N ILE A 172 4.90 5.18 -14.74
CA ILE A 172 5.56 3.89 -14.97
C ILE A 172 5.61 3.59 -16.46
N ALA A 173 4.48 3.75 -17.16
CA ALA A 173 4.36 3.55 -18.60
C ALA A 173 5.32 4.46 -19.38
N ASP A 174 5.37 5.74 -19.04
CA ASP A 174 6.30 6.71 -19.64
C ASP A 174 7.77 6.29 -19.39
N ARG A 175 8.10 5.83 -18.18
CA ARG A 175 9.46 5.42 -17.79
C ARG A 175 9.94 4.14 -18.47
N ILE A 176 9.05 3.20 -18.78
CA ILE A 176 9.40 1.92 -19.42
C ILE A 176 9.04 1.87 -20.91
N GLY A 177 8.59 2.98 -21.50
CA GLY A 177 8.22 3.07 -22.92
C GLY A 177 7.02 2.20 -23.29
N LYS A 178 6.02 2.07 -22.41
CA LYS A 178 4.79 1.30 -22.65
C LYS A 178 3.55 2.18 -22.52
N SER A 179 2.37 1.65 -22.86
CA SER A 179 1.12 2.32 -22.58
C SER A 179 0.69 2.10 -21.13
N ASP A 180 -0.04 3.07 -20.57
CA ASP A 180 -0.64 2.97 -19.24
C ASP A 180 -1.54 1.72 -19.09
N GLY A 181 -2.30 1.38 -20.14
CA GLY A 181 -3.08 0.13 -20.18
C GLY A 181 -2.20 -1.13 -20.12
N SER A 182 -1.06 -1.14 -20.83
CA SER A 182 -0.11 -2.26 -20.77
C SER A 182 0.49 -2.44 -19.38
N VAL A 183 0.75 -1.34 -18.64
CA VAL A 183 1.24 -1.40 -17.26
C VAL A 183 0.18 -1.97 -16.32
N ARG A 184 -1.09 -1.55 -16.45
CA ARG A 184 -2.20 -2.09 -15.64
C ARG A 184 -2.38 -3.60 -15.86
N VAL A 185 -2.31 -4.05 -17.12
CA VAL A 185 -2.38 -5.48 -17.46
C VAL A 185 -1.19 -6.25 -16.87
N MET A 186 0.02 -5.69 -16.98
CA MET A 186 1.22 -6.29 -16.39
C MET A 186 1.08 -6.44 -14.88
N LEU A 187 0.67 -5.38 -14.17
CA LEU A 187 0.44 -5.41 -12.72
C LEU A 187 -0.61 -6.45 -12.32
N THR A 188 -1.72 -6.52 -13.06
CA THR A 188 -2.78 -7.50 -12.79
C THR A 188 -2.27 -8.93 -12.92
N ARG A 189 -1.51 -9.23 -13.98
CA ARG A 189 -0.91 -10.57 -14.18
C ARG A 189 0.12 -10.90 -13.11
N CYS A 190 0.91 -9.92 -12.68
CA CYS A 190 1.89 -10.12 -11.62
C CYS A 190 1.23 -10.42 -10.29
N LEU A 191 0.22 -9.62 -9.90
CA LEU A 191 -0.53 -9.84 -8.66
C LEU A 191 -1.17 -11.23 -8.64
N LYS A 192 -1.79 -11.66 -9.75
CA LYS A 192 -2.39 -13.00 -9.83
C LYS A 192 -1.36 -14.13 -9.65
N LYS A 193 -0.18 -14.01 -10.25
CA LYS A 193 0.91 -15.00 -10.06
C LYS A 193 1.41 -15.06 -8.62
N LEU A 194 1.51 -13.90 -7.96
CA LEU A 194 1.95 -13.83 -6.57
C LEU A 194 0.87 -14.36 -5.62
N GLU A 195 -0.40 -14.13 -5.93
CA GLU A 195 -1.54 -14.72 -5.24
C GLU A 195 -1.53 -16.25 -5.35
N GLU A 196 -1.41 -16.81 -6.55
CA GLU A 196 -1.31 -18.25 -6.79
C GLU A 196 -0.14 -18.89 -6.03
N ALA A 197 1.01 -18.23 -5.99
CA ALA A 197 2.18 -18.71 -5.25
C ALA A 197 1.95 -18.77 -3.73
N LEU A 198 1.07 -17.91 -3.20
CA LEU A 198 0.71 -17.88 -1.78
C LEU A 198 -0.46 -18.82 -1.46
N SER A 199 -1.43 -19.00 -2.36
CA SER A 199 -2.54 -19.94 -2.16
C SER A 199 -2.07 -21.40 -2.05
N ASN A 200 -1.01 -21.77 -2.78
CA ASN A 200 -0.35 -23.08 -2.64
C ASN A 200 0.23 -23.36 -1.23
N ILE A 201 0.20 -22.38 -0.32
CA ILE A 201 0.60 -22.52 1.09
C ILE A 201 -0.59 -22.95 1.94
N ASP A 202 -1.77 -22.37 1.69
CA ASP A 202 -2.97 -22.60 2.50
C ASP A 202 -3.54 -24.01 2.27
N ASP A 203 -3.24 -24.66 1.13
CA ASP A 203 -3.63 -26.05 0.81
C ASP A 203 -2.69 -27.13 1.40
N LEU A 204 -1.58 -26.74 2.05
CA LEU A 204 -0.60 -27.67 2.63
C LEU A 204 -0.71 -27.81 4.17
N HIS A 205 -1.79 -27.29 4.76
CA HIS A 205 -2.12 -27.39 6.18
C HIS A 205 -3.52 -27.99 6.38
#